data_AF-A0A226ND22-F1
#
_entry.id   AF-A0A226ND22-F1
#
_cell.length_a   1.000
_cell.length_b   1.000
_cell.length_c   1.000
_cell.angle_alpha   90.00
_cell.angle_beta   90.00
_cell.angle_gamma   90.00
#
_symmetry.space_group_name_H-M   'P 1'
#
loop_
_entity.id
_entity.type
_entity.pdbx_description
1 polymer ?
#
loop_
_entity_poly.entity_id
_entity_poly.type
_entity_poly.pdbx_seq_one_letter_code
_entity_poly.pdbx_strand_id
1 'polypeptide(L)'
;MPEAGEEVPKPTLALEYTFGRRARRHNAPKDIAHFWEIGGGTSLLELIQIPITISNIRSFGVVLVLDLSRPNELWMTMENLLQATRNHVNKIVAKLEKTDPKVATEIKQKMQSNLQRDHPDYDLVDPFPIPLVIIGSKYDIFHFTSKSESLLLKARVLIHHLAFGYDRSKSVSVDHNKPLFIPAGLDSLSQIGPPPTSDSNIGKIRANTPLELWKKVFEKAFPPKSFCDLQDSKDPAQDSQYAEYEVDVMRAQKDQELEQYKRNASKSWKAMDFDPD
;
A
#
# COMPACT_ATOMS: atom_id res chain seq x y z
N MET A 1 -30.63 7.08 -21.78
CA MET A 1 -29.67 6.59 -20.77
C MET A 1 -29.09 7.81 -20.10
N PRO A 2 -29.18 7.96 -18.77
CA PRO A 2 -28.54 9.10 -18.12
C PRO A 2 -27.03 8.90 -18.24
N GLU A 3 -26.34 9.92 -18.75
CA GLU A 3 -24.89 10.02 -18.61
C GLU A 3 -24.58 9.92 -17.11
N ALA A 4 -23.78 8.92 -16.72
CA ALA A 4 -23.19 8.90 -15.40
C ALA A 4 -22.29 10.14 -15.32
N GLY A 5 -22.77 11.19 -14.64
CA GLY A 5 -21.98 12.39 -14.41
C GLY A 5 -20.65 12.01 -13.75
N GLU A 6 -19.56 12.68 -14.13
CA GLU A 6 -18.27 12.55 -13.43
C GLU A 6 -18.49 12.87 -11.95
N GLU A 7 -18.65 11.83 -11.13
CA GLU A 7 -18.70 11.99 -9.68
C GLU A 7 -17.29 12.36 -9.22
N VAL A 8 -17.15 13.53 -8.58
CA VAL A 8 -15.87 13.97 -8.05
C VAL A 8 -15.40 12.94 -7.01
N PRO A 9 -14.22 12.32 -7.18
CA PRO A 9 -13.75 11.30 -6.25
C PRO A 9 -13.58 11.92 -4.86
N LYS A 10 -14.26 11.32 -3.88
CA LYS A 10 -14.15 11.75 -2.49
C LYS A 10 -12.84 11.22 -1.90
N PRO A 11 -12.13 11.99 -1.05
CA PRO A 11 -11.00 11.47 -0.32
C PRO A 11 -11.44 10.31 0.58
N THR A 12 -10.74 9.17 0.46
CA THR A 12 -10.97 8.01 1.32
C THR A 12 -10.68 8.35 2.77
N LEU A 13 -11.64 8.05 3.65
CA LEU A 13 -11.50 8.20 5.08
C LEU A 13 -11.32 6.82 5.72
N ALA A 14 -10.17 6.60 6.36
CA ALA A 14 -9.84 5.34 7.03
C ALA A 14 -9.84 4.11 6.11
N LEU A 15 -10.74 3.14 6.31
CA LEU A 15 -10.80 1.91 5.52
C LEU A 15 -12.14 1.84 4.79
N GLU A 16 -12.09 1.87 3.47
CA GLU A 16 -13.27 1.84 2.60
C GLU A 16 -13.34 0.51 1.85
N TYR A 17 -14.56 -0.01 1.70
CA TYR A 17 -14.82 -1.27 1.01
C TYR A 17 -15.69 -1.04 -0.22
N THR A 18 -15.24 -1.55 -1.35
CA THR A 18 -16.02 -1.62 -2.59
C THR A 18 -15.86 -2.99 -3.24
N PHE A 19 -16.73 -3.35 -4.19
CA PHE A 19 -16.59 -4.60 -4.93
C PHE A 19 -17.01 -4.45 -6.38
N GLY A 20 -16.32 -5.17 -7.26
CA GLY A 20 -16.63 -5.27 -8.68
C GLY A 20 -17.16 -6.66 -9.04
N ARG A 21 -18.05 -6.74 -10.02
CA ARG A 21 -18.52 -8.02 -10.58
C ARG A 21 -18.24 -8.08 -12.06
N ARG A 22 -17.71 -9.21 -12.55
CA ARG A 22 -17.43 -9.43 -13.97
C ARG A 22 -17.99 -10.76 -14.44
N ALA A 23 -18.75 -10.74 -15.53
CA ALA A 23 -19.16 -11.97 -16.22
C ALA A 23 -18.03 -12.41 -17.18
N ARG A 24 -17.66 -13.69 -17.16
CA ARG A 24 -16.71 -14.27 -18.14
C ARG A 24 -17.38 -14.64 -19.48
N ARG A 25 -18.66 -15.05 -19.43
CA ARG A 25 -19.48 -15.45 -20.59
C ARG A 25 -20.96 -15.11 -20.35
N HIS A 26 -21.76 -15.08 -21.41
CA HIS A 26 -23.22 -15.03 -21.28
C HIS A 26 -23.71 -16.20 -20.41
N ASN A 27 -24.53 -15.90 -19.39
CA ASN A 27 -25.09 -16.85 -18.40
C ASN A 27 -24.10 -17.61 -17.49
N ALA A 28 -22.82 -17.18 -17.40
CA ALA A 28 -21.90 -17.72 -16.41
C ALA A 28 -22.02 -17.01 -15.05
N PRO A 29 -21.69 -17.68 -13.93
CA PRO A 29 -21.53 -17.00 -12.64
C PRO A 29 -20.53 -15.85 -12.77
N LYS A 30 -20.85 -14.72 -12.12
CA LYS A 30 -20.01 -13.53 -12.15
C LYS A 30 -18.88 -13.71 -11.14
N ASP A 31 -17.65 -13.46 -11.57
CA ASP A 31 -16.51 -13.32 -10.66
C ASP A 31 -16.70 -12.04 -9.84
N ILE A 32 -16.33 -12.10 -8.56
CA ILE A 32 -16.39 -10.96 -7.64
C ILE A 32 -14.96 -10.61 -7.23
N ALA A 33 -14.64 -9.33 -7.32
CA ALA A 33 -13.40 -8.77 -6.81
C ALA A 33 -13.72 -7.80 -5.68
N HIS A 34 -13.08 -8.01 -4.53
CA HIS A 34 -13.23 -7.16 -3.34
C HIS A 34 -12.08 -6.16 -3.31
N PHE A 35 -12.41 -4.88 -3.12
CA PHE A 35 -11.45 -3.78 -3.04
C PHE A 35 -11.54 -3.16 -1.65
N TRP A 36 -10.37 -3.01 -1.03
CA TRP A 36 -10.19 -2.34 0.24
C TRP A 36 -9.22 -1.19 0.03
N GLU A 37 -9.63 0.02 0.34
CA GLU A 37 -8.81 1.23 0.21
C GLU A 37 -8.53 1.80 1.60
N ILE A 38 -7.28 2.18 1.85
CA ILE A 38 -6.87 2.79 3.12
C ILE A 38 -6.46 4.23 2.85
N GLY A 39 -7.25 5.17 3.39
CA GLY A 39 -6.96 6.59 3.44
C GLY A 39 -6.21 6.99 4.71
N GLY A 40 -5.67 8.20 4.73
CA GLY A 40 -4.97 8.75 5.91
C GLY A 40 -3.46 8.45 5.97
N GLY A 41 -2.85 7.98 4.87
CA GLY A 41 -1.41 7.79 4.75
C GLY A 41 -0.88 6.76 5.76
N THR A 42 0.05 7.19 6.63
CA THR A 42 0.67 6.32 7.65
C THR A 42 -0.03 6.39 9.01
N SER A 43 -1.08 7.20 9.17
CA SER A 43 -1.76 7.36 10.47
C SER A 43 -2.62 6.16 10.85
N LEU A 44 -3.05 5.35 9.87
CA LEU A 44 -4.00 4.27 10.05
C LEU A 44 -3.43 2.91 9.62
N LEU A 45 -2.13 2.70 9.83
CA LEU A 45 -1.42 1.46 9.46
C LEU A 45 -2.01 0.21 10.11
N GLU A 46 -2.66 0.34 11.27
CA GLU A 46 -3.30 -0.78 11.95
C GLU A 46 -4.44 -1.39 11.11
N LEU A 47 -5.12 -0.58 10.29
CA LEU A 47 -6.23 -1.03 9.46
C LEU A 47 -5.79 -1.94 8.29
N ILE A 48 -4.50 -1.94 7.93
CA ILE A 48 -3.92 -2.84 6.91
C ILE A 48 -4.15 -4.31 7.26
N GLN A 49 -4.25 -4.61 8.56
CA GLN A 49 -4.37 -5.99 9.03
C GLN A 49 -5.76 -6.57 8.80
N ILE A 50 -6.79 -5.72 8.70
CA ILE A 50 -8.20 -6.11 8.62
C ILE A 50 -8.52 -6.90 7.33
N PRO A 51 -8.17 -6.41 6.12
CA PRO A 51 -8.56 -7.10 4.89
C PRO A 51 -7.67 -8.29 4.54
N ILE A 52 -6.50 -8.44 5.16
CA ILE A 52 -5.53 -9.50 4.84
C ILE A 52 -5.70 -10.63 5.86
N THR A 53 -6.19 -11.78 5.41
CA THR A 53 -6.52 -12.92 6.27
C THR A 53 -5.89 -14.22 5.78
N ILE A 54 -5.88 -15.24 6.64
CA ILE A 54 -5.39 -16.58 6.30
C ILE A 54 -6.19 -17.18 5.13
N SER A 55 -7.50 -16.89 5.05
CA SER A 55 -8.38 -17.49 4.04
C SER A 55 -8.24 -16.87 2.65
N ASN A 56 -7.85 -15.58 2.56
CA ASN A 56 -7.80 -14.85 1.29
C ASN A 56 -6.39 -14.60 0.76
N ILE A 57 -5.33 -14.87 1.54
CA ILE A 57 -3.94 -14.53 1.19
C ILE A 57 -3.48 -15.08 -0.17
N ARG A 58 -4.01 -16.24 -0.60
CA ARG A 58 -3.66 -16.86 -1.89
C ARG A 58 -4.07 -16.03 -3.11
N SER A 59 -5.13 -15.25 -2.97
CA SER A 59 -5.73 -14.40 -4.00
C SER A 59 -5.66 -12.91 -3.65
N PHE A 60 -4.90 -12.55 -2.61
CA PHE A 60 -4.74 -11.17 -2.19
C PHE A 60 -3.60 -10.51 -2.97
N GLY A 61 -3.81 -9.27 -3.42
CA GLY A 61 -2.79 -8.44 -4.07
C GLY A 61 -2.86 -7.02 -3.55
N VAL A 62 -1.74 -6.31 -3.60
CA VAL A 62 -1.60 -4.94 -3.09
C VAL A 62 -1.35 -3.98 -4.23
N VAL A 63 -2.08 -2.87 -4.23
CA VAL A 63 -1.80 -1.72 -5.09
C VAL A 63 -1.37 -0.57 -4.18
N LEU A 64 -0.12 -0.15 -4.30
CA LEU A 64 0.42 1.01 -3.60
C LEU A 64 0.33 2.23 -4.51
N VAL A 65 -0.47 3.22 -4.11
CA VAL A 65 -0.60 4.48 -4.85
C VAL A 65 0.23 5.56 -4.16
N LEU A 66 1.22 6.11 -4.86
CA LEU A 66 2.11 7.16 -4.36
C LEU A 66 1.77 8.50 -4.98
N ASP A 67 1.48 9.49 -4.13
CA ASP A 67 1.18 10.86 -4.54
C ASP A 67 2.46 11.59 -4.95
N LEU A 68 2.68 11.72 -6.27
CA LEU A 68 3.90 12.34 -6.80
C LEU A 68 3.96 13.84 -6.52
N SER A 69 2.87 14.48 -6.09
CA SER A 69 2.88 15.92 -5.74
C SER A 69 3.54 16.21 -4.39
N ARG A 70 3.85 15.19 -3.59
CA ARG A 70 4.44 15.33 -2.24
C ARG A 70 5.72 14.51 -2.10
N PRO A 71 6.80 14.84 -2.85
CA PRO A 71 8.01 14.04 -2.87
C PRO A 71 8.68 13.90 -1.49
N ASN A 72 8.61 14.94 -0.64
CA ASN A 72 9.16 14.94 0.71
C ASN A 72 8.52 13.89 1.66
N GLU A 73 7.29 13.46 1.38
CA GLU A 73 6.57 12.45 2.18
C GLU A 73 6.59 11.07 1.51
N LEU A 74 6.93 11.02 0.21
CA LEU A 74 6.74 9.87 -0.66
C LEU A 74 7.54 8.64 -0.21
N TRP A 75 8.84 8.80 0.04
CA TRP A 75 9.72 7.69 0.40
C TRP A 75 9.32 7.07 1.75
N MET A 76 9.13 7.91 2.77
CA MET A 76 8.71 7.47 4.10
C MET A 76 7.35 6.78 4.07
N THR A 77 6.40 7.32 3.30
CA THR A 77 5.07 6.72 3.15
C THR A 77 5.17 5.34 2.48
N MET A 78 5.93 5.23 1.40
CA MET A 78 6.18 3.96 0.70
C MET A 78 6.79 2.92 1.65
N GLU A 79 7.88 3.26 2.35
CA GLU A 79 8.61 2.35 3.23
C GLU A 79 7.73 1.86 4.38
N ASN A 80 7.04 2.77 5.07
CA ASN A 80 6.16 2.43 6.18
C ASN A 80 5.00 1.51 5.76
N LEU A 81 4.33 1.82 4.63
CA LEU A 81 3.21 1.01 4.13
C LEU A 81 3.66 -0.38 3.68
N LEU A 82 4.75 -0.47 2.93
CA LEU A 82 5.28 -1.76 2.47
C LEU A 82 5.78 -2.60 3.64
N GLN A 83 6.46 -1.99 4.62
CA GLN A 83 6.96 -2.71 5.79
C GLN A 83 5.82 -3.20 6.69
N ALA A 84 4.83 -2.37 6.97
CA ALA A 84 3.65 -2.76 7.76
C ALA A 84 2.91 -3.94 7.10
N THR A 85 2.68 -3.85 5.79
CA THR A 85 2.03 -4.90 5.01
C THR A 85 2.85 -6.18 4.97
N ARG A 86 4.16 -6.09 4.68
CA ARG A 86 5.08 -7.24 4.67
C ARG A 86 5.10 -7.95 6.02
N ASN A 87 5.20 -7.19 7.12
CA ASN A 87 5.23 -7.75 8.46
C ASN A 87 3.95 -8.53 8.77
N HIS A 88 2.78 -8.00 8.40
CA HIS A 88 1.51 -8.69 8.61
C HIS A 88 1.37 -9.95 7.75
N VAL A 89 1.72 -9.87 6.45
CA VAL A 89 1.72 -11.02 5.55
C VAL A 89 2.65 -12.12 6.07
N ASN A 90 3.88 -11.77 6.48
CA ASN A 90 4.83 -12.75 7.03
C ASN A 90 4.30 -13.41 8.32
N LYS A 91 3.60 -12.66 9.19
CA LYS A 91 2.91 -13.25 10.35
C LYS A 91 1.84 -14.25 9.94
N ILE A 92 1.06 -13.96 8.90
CA ILE A 92 0.03 -14.87 8.36
C ILE A 92 0.67 -16.12 7.76
N VAL A 93 1.73 -15.97 6.97
CA VAL A 93 2.46 -17.09 6.37
C VAL A 93 3.08 -17.97 7.45
N ALA A 94 3.69 -17.39 8.48
CA ALA A 94 4.25 -18.15 9.61
C ALA A 94 3.17 -18.91 10.42
N LYS A 95 1.94 -18.37 10.51
CA LYS A 95 0.80 -19.10 11.09
C LYS A 95 0.38 -20.26 10.19
N LEU A 96 0.32 -20.04 8.88
CA LEU A 96 0.00 -21.05 7.87
C LEU A 96 1.01 -22.20 7.85
N GLU A 97 2.30 -21.93 8.05
CA GLU A 97 3.31 -22.99 8.14
C GLU A 97 3.03 -24.03 9.23
N LYS A 98 2.33 -23.62 10.30
CA LYS A 98 1.97 -24.51 11.41
C LYS A 98 0.67 -25.27 11.16
N THR A 99 -0.29 -24.65 10.47
CA THR A 99 -1.62 -25.22 10.25
C THR A 99 -1.76 -25.96 8.93
N ASP A 100 -1.14 -25.48 7.86
CA ASP A 100 -1.16 -26.05 6.52
C ASP A 100 0.18 -25.75 5.77
N PRO A 101 1.22 -26.57 6.01
CA PRO A 101 2.56 -26.35 5.44
C PRO A 101 2.58 -26.38 3.90
N LYS A 102 1.67 -27.14 3.28
CA LYS A 102 1.59 -27.26 1.83
C LYS A 102 1.26 -25.90 1.22
N VAL A 103 0.30 -25.21 1.81
CA VAL A 103 -0.16 -23.90 1.35
C VAL A 103 0.89 -22.82 1.54
N ALA A 104 1.57 -22.83 2.68
CA ALA A 104 2.68 -21.91 2.92
C ALA A 104 3.81 -22.12 1.87
N THR A 105 4.09 -23.37 1.52
CA THR A 105 5.08 -23.70 0.49
C THR A 105 4.65 -23.24 -0.90
N GLU A 106 3.37 -23.44 -1.26
CA GLU A 106 2.81 -22.94 -2.53
C GLU A 106 2.90 -21.41 -2.64
N ILE A 107 2.60 -20.67 -1.57
CA ILE A 107 2.73 -19.20 -1.53
C ILE A 107 4.18 -18.80 -1.77
N LYS A 108 5.14 -19.41 -1.06
CA LYS A 108 6.58 -19.13 -1.22
C LYS A 108 7.08 -19.46 -2.63
N GLN A 109 6.64 -20.57 -3.21
CA GLN A 109 6.98 -20.95 -4.59
C GLN A 109 6.41 -19.96 -5.60
N LYS A 110 5.16 -19.53 -5.41
CA LYS A 110 4.52 -18.52 -6.27
C LYS A 110 5.24 -17.18 -6.19
N MET A 111 5.71 -16.78 -5.00
CA MET A 111 6.55 -15.58 -4.83
C MET A 111 7.85 -15.68 -5.64
N GLN A 112 8.57 -16.80 -5.51
CA GLN A 112 9.87 -17.00 -6.17
C GLN A 112 9.76 -17.15 -7.68
N SER A 113 8.65 -17.69 -8.18
CA SER A 113 8.41 -17.85 -9.63
C SER A 113 8.03 -16.55 -10.36
N ASN A 114 7.79 -15.45 -9.63
CA ASN A 114 7.46 -14.17 -10.26
C ASN A 114 8.65 -13.53 -10.98
N LEU A 115 9.88 -13.82 -10.54
CA LEU A 115 11.11 -13.42 -11.21
C LEU A 115 11.73 -14.65 -11.88
N GLN A 116 12.13 -14.51 -13.14
CA GLN A 116 12.73 -15.61 -13.89
C GLN A 116 14.12 -15.92 -13.30
N ARG A 117 14.50 -17.19 -13.20
CA ARG A 117 15.75 -17.60 -12.55
C ARG A 117 17.02 -17.16 -13.29
N ASP A 118 16.88 -16.87 -14.57
CA ASP A 118 17.92 -16.34 -15.45
C ASP A 118 18.03 -14.81 -15.39
N HIS A 119 17.21 -14.15 -14.56
CA HIS A 119 17.28 -12.70 -14.38
C HIS A 119 18.61 -12.30 -13.71
N PRO A 120 19.32 -11.26 -14.21
CA PRO A 120 20.63 -10.87 -13.68
C PRO A 120 20.60 -10.47 -12.20
N ASP A 121 19.48 -9.92 -11.73
CA ASP A 121 19.32 -9.46 -10.35
C ASP A 121 18.63 -10.50 -9.43
N TYR A 122 18.47 -11.76 -9.87
CA TYR A 122 17.69 -12.77 -9.14
C TYR A 122 18.14 -12.94 -7.68
N ASP A 123 19.45 -13.00 -7.43
CA ASP A 123 20.01 -13.17 -6.08
C ASP A 123 20.01 -11.88 -5.24
N LEU A 124 19.79 -10.72 -5.86
CA LEU A 124 19.83 -9.41 -5.22
C LEU A 124 18.43 -8.91 -4.80
N VAL A 125 17.38 -9.54 -5.33
CA VAL A 125 15.99 -9.11 -5.13
C VAL A 125 15.33 -9.90 -4.00
N ASP A 126 14.76 -9.19 -3.03
CA ASP A 126 13.84 -9.75 -2.04
C ASP A 126 12.37 -9.52 -2.48
N PRO A 127 11.70 -10.52 -3.07
CA PRO A 127 10.36 -10.35 -3.61
C PRO A 127 9.35 -10.05 -2.50
N PHE A 128 8.40 -9.15 -2.79
CA PHE A 128 7.29 -8.89 -1.88
C PHE A 128 6.42 -10.17 -1.71
N PRO A 129 5.93 -10.47 -0.49
CA PRO A 129 5.34 -11.78 -0.22
C PRO A 129 3.98 -12.08 -0.87
N ILE A 130 3.41 -11.08 -1.53
CA ILE A 130 2.17 -11.17 -2.32
C ILE A 130 2.32 -10.29 -3.56
N PRO A 131 1.50 -10.47 -4.60
CA PRO A 131 1.51 -9.58 -5.76
C PRO A 131 1.41 -8.10 -5.35
N LEU A 132 2.34 -7.28 -5.84
CA LEU A 132 2.44 -5.84 -5.57
C LEU A 132 2.48 -5.07 -6.89
N VAL A 133 1.67 -4.02 -6.98
CA VAL A 133 1.73 -3.01 -8.06
C VAL A 133 1.93 -1.65 -7.42
N ILE A 134 2.90 -0.88 -7.92
CA ILE A 134 3.14 0.50 -7.49
C ILE A 134 2.64 1.43 -8.59
N ILE A 135 1.85 2.43 -8.22
CA ILE A 135 1.26 3.42 -9.13
C ILE A 135 1.62 4.81 -8.62
N GLY A 136 2.20 5.66 -9.47
CA GLY A 136 2.33 7.08 -9.20
C GLY A 136 1.06 7.83 -9.62
N SER A 137 0.48 8.63 -8.71
CA SER A 137 -0.65 9.51 -9.01
C SER A 137 -0.19 10.96 -9.21
N LYS A 138 -1.06 11.78 -9.82
CA LYS A 138 -0.79 13.19 -10.15
C LYS A 138 0.43 13.42 -11.04
N TYR A 139 0.63 12.51 -12.00
CA TYR A 139 1.73 12.61 -12.95
C TYR A 139 1.61 13.81 -13.91
N ASP A 140 0.40 14.35 -14.06
CA ASP A 140 0.09 15.57 -14.82
C ASP A 140 0.88 16.82 -14.34
N ILE A 141 1.40 16.79 -13.11
CA ILE A 141 2.29 17.83 -12.58
C ILE A 141 3.67 17.84 -13.27
N PHE A 142 4.12 16.68 -13.76
CA PHE A 142 5.45 16.50 -14.36
C PHE A 142 5.42 16.56 -15.87
N HIS A 143 4.31 16.15 -16.48
CA HIS A 143 4.11 16.18 -17.90
C HIS A 143 2.68 16.66 -18.19
N PHE A 144 2.52 17.66 -19.05
CA PHE A 144 1.20 18.13 -19.47
C PHE A 144 0.53 17.05 -20.32
N THR A 145 -0.08 16.07 -19.66
CA THR A 145 -0.75 14.95 -20.32
C THR A 145 -2.24 15.26 -20.32
N SER A 146 -2.88 15.31 -21.49
CA SER A 146 -4.33 15.10 -21.54
C SER A 146 -4.66 13.76 -20.87
N LYS A 147 -5.85 13.60 -20.29
CA LYS A 147 -6.35 12.31 -19.75
C LYS A 147 -6.09 11.21 -20.78
N SER A 148 -4.99 10.47 -20.63
CA SER A 148 -4.56 9.54 -21.66
C SER A 148 -5.39 8.26 -21.52
N GLU A 149 -6.30 8.01 -22.45
CA GLU A 149 -7.07 6.77 -22.49
C GLU A 149 -6.15 5.54 -22.46
N SER A 150 -4.97 5.63 -23.07
CA SER A 150 -3.96 4.57 -23.06
C SER A 150 -3.46 4.20 -21.66
N LEU A 151 -3.38 5.18 -20.74
CA LEU A 151 -2.98 4.97 -19.36
C LEU A 151 -4.07 4.27 -18.55
N LEU A 152 -5.31 4.72 -18.71
CA LEU A 152 -6.47 4.12 -18.06
C LEU A 152 -6.63 2.67 -18.49
N LEU A 153 -6.40 2.35 -19.77
CA LEU A 153 -6.40 0.99 -20.27
C LEU A 153 -5.29 0.14 -19.62
N LYS A 154 -4.07 0.67 -19.48
CA LYS A 154 -2.97 -0.03 -18.79
C LYS A 154 -3.29 -0.28 -17.31
N ALA A 155 -3.78 0.72 -16.58
CA ALA A 155 -4.19 0.57 -15.19
C ALA A 155 -5.31 -0.48 -15.04
N ARG A 156 -6.30 -0.45 -15.94
CA ARG A 156 -7.39 -1.44 -15.97
C ARG A 156 -6.88 -2.85 -16.24
N VAL A 157 -5.89 -3.02 -17.14
CA VAL A 157 -5.26 -4.33 -17.39
C VAL A 157 -4.54 -4.83 -16.14
N LEU A 158 -3.81 -3.97 -15.41
CA LEU A 158 -3.15 -4.34 -14.15
C LEU A 158 -4.16 -4.79 -13.09
N ILE A 159 -5.24 -4.01 -12.91
CA ILE A 159 -6.31 -4.35 -11.95
C ILE A 159 -6.99 -5.66 -12.37
N HIS A 160 -7.26 -5.87 -13.65
CA HIS A 160 -7.85 -7.14 -14.12
C HIS A 160 -6.91 -8.34 -13.91
N HIS A 161 -5.60 -8.16 -14.09
CA HIS A 161 -4.62 -9.20 -13.80
C HIS A 161 -4.67 -9.57 -12.30
N LEU A 162 -4.62 -8.59 -11.41
CA LEU A 162 -4.69 -8.83 -9.96
C LEU A 162 -6.03 -9.43 -9.52
N ALA A 163 -7.14 -8.90 -10.01
CA ALA A 163 -8.48 -9.27 -9.56
C ALA A 163 -8.99 -10.60 -10.14
N PHE A 164 -8.61 -10.94 -11.37
CA PHE A 164 -9.21 -12.07 -12.10
C PHE A 164 -8.19 -13.02 -12.76
N GLY A 165 -6.89 -12.73 -12.66
CA GLY A 165 -5.82 -13.57 -13.20
C GLY A 165 -5.68 -13.53 -14.73
N TYR A 166 -6.10 -12.45 -15.39
CA TYR A 166 -5.85 -12.26 -16.84
C TYR A 166 -4.35 -12.14 -17.16
N ASP A 167 -3.96 -12.32 -18.41
CA ASP A 167 -2.56 -12.20 -18.81
C ASP A 167 -1.96 -10.82 -18.54
N ARG A 168 -0.68 -10.82 -18.13
CA ARG A 168 0.10 -9.60 -17.92
C ARG A 168 0.42 -8.95 -19.26
N SER A 169 0.32 -7.62 -19.33
CA SER A 169 0.87 -6.90 -20.49
C SER A 169 2.39 -7.05 -20.51
N LYS A 170 2.94 -7.34 -21.69
CA LYS A 170 4.39 -7.42 -21.93
C LYS A 170 4.99 -6.12 -22.48
N SER A 171 4.16 -5.10 -22.72
CA SER A 171 4.64 -3.80 -23.16
C SER A 171 5.51 -3.18 -22.08
N VAL A 172 6.68 -2.63 -22.42
CA VAL A 172 7.49 -1.84 -21.50
C VAL A 172 7.58 -0.40 -22.01
N SER A 173 7.52 0.57 -21.11
CA SER A 173 7.66 2.00 -21.39
C SER A 173 8.48 2.63 -20.28
N VAL A 174 9.74 2.94 -20.58
CA VAL A 174 10.72 3.51 -19.65
C VAL A 174 11.04 4.99 -19.93
N ASP A 175 10.53 5.53 -21.03
CA ASP A 175 10.73 6.92 -21.43
C ASP A 175 10.04 7.86 -20.45
N HIS A 176 10.79 8.76 -19.81
CA HIS A 176 10.29 9.72 -18.84
C HIS A 176 9.37 10.80 -19.45
N ASN A 177 9.37 10.96 -20.78
CA ASN A 177 8.44 11.84 -21.49
C ASN A 177 7.10 11.16 -21.81
N LYS A 178 7.00 9.87 -21.51
CA LYS A 178 5.79 9.07 -21.70
C LYS A 178 5.38 8.48 -20.36
N PRO A 179 4.14 8.03 -20.25
CA PRO A 179 3.74 7.33 -19.04
C PRO A 179 4.57 6.06 -18.82
N LEU A 180 5.18 5.97 -17.64
CA LEU A 180 6.00 4.83 -17.24
C LEU A 180 5.12 3.59 -17.06
N PHE A 181 5.57 2.47 -17.60
CA PHE A 181 4.91 1.18 -17.44
C PHE A 181 5.96 0.08 -17.50
N ILE A 182 6.23 -0.53 -16.35
CA ILE A 182 7.32 -1.48 -16.16
C ILE A 182 6.72 -2.75 -15.56
N PRO A 183 6.51 -3.80 -16.36
CA PRO A 183 6.15 -5.12 -15.84
C PRO A 183 7.30 -5.70 -15.03
N ALA A 184 6.98 -6.36 -13.91
CA ALA A 184 7.98 -7.00 -13.05
C ALA A 184 8.84 -8.01 -13.84
N GLY A 185 10.17 -7.90 -13.69
CA GLY A 185 11.15 -8.81 -14.30
C GLY A 185 11.55 -8.45 -15.73
N LEU A 186 11.09 -7.31 -16.25
CA LEU A 186 11.61 -6.71 -17.49
C LEU A 186 12.56 -5.53 -17.22
N ASP A 187 12.75 -5.17 -15.96
CA ASP A 187 13.68 -4.17 -15.46
C ASP A 187 14.87 -4.82 -14.77
N SER A 188 16.04 -4.18 -14.86
CA SER A 188 17.22 -4.61 -14.11
C SER A 188 17.96 -3.42 -13.49
N LEU A 189 18.68 -3.66 -12.40
CA LEU A 189 19.47 -2.64 -11.69
C LEU A 189 20.51 -2.00 -12.62
N SER A 190 21.09 -2.79 -13.53
CA SER A 190 22.03 -2.31 -14.54
C SER A 190 21.39 -1.35 -15.56
N GLN A 191 20.13 -1.58 -15.95
CA GLN A 191 19.39 -0.72 -16.87
C GLN A 191 18.88 0.56 -16.21
N ILE A 192 18.50 0.48 -14.92
CA ILE A 192 18.11 1.66 -14.12
C ILE A 192 19.33 2.56 -13.90
N GLY A 193 20.48 1.96 -13.59
CA GLY A 193 21.73 2.66 -13.36
C GLY A 193 21.80 3.40 -12.02
N PRO A 194 22.94 4.08 -11.75
CA PRO A 194 23.11 4.89 -10.56
C PRO A 194 22.27 6.18 -10.61
N PRO A 195 21.95 6.79 -9.47
CA PRO A 195 21.21 8.04 -9.43
C PRO A 195 21.95 9.19 -10.13
N PRO A 196 21.23 10.08 -10.84
CA PRO A 196 21.82 11.19 -11.58
C PRO A 196 22.33 12.26 -10.62
N THR A 197 23.56 12.12 -10.15
CA THR A 197 24.24 13.10 -9.30
C THR A 197 25.65 13.32 -9.80
N SER A 198 26.26 14.48 -9.47
CA SER A 198 27.66 14.72 -9.79
C SER A 198 28.55 13.66 -9.14
N ASP A 199 29.35 12.96 -9.94
CA ASP A 199 30.13 11.76 -9.57
C ASP A 199 30.95 11.92 -8.28
N SER A 200 31.36 13.15 -7.97
CA SER A 200 32.12 13.51 -6.77
C SER A 200 31.37 13.34 -5.44
N ASN A 201 30.04 13.24 -5.47
CA ASN A 201 29.21 13.00 -4.28
C ASN A 201 28.85 11.52 -4.09
N ILE A 202 28.77 10.73 -5.17
CA ILE A 202 28.36 9.32 -5.12
C ILE A 202 29.36 8.50 -4.30
N GLY A 203 30.66 8.67 -4.56
CA GLY A 203 31.72 7.96 -3.84
C GLY A 203 31.83 8.29 -2.34
N LYS A 204 31.19 9.37 -1.88
CA LYS A 204 31.15 9.76 -0.46
C LYS A 204 29.94 9.21 0.28
N ILE A 205 28.91 8.76 -0.44
CA ILE A 205 27.69 8.22 0.14
C ILE A 205 27.94 6.74 0.46
N ARG A 206 28.12 6.42 1.74
CA ARG A 206 28.20 5.03 2.20
C ARG A 206 26.83 4.36 2.05
N ALA A 207 26.64 3.48 1.08
CA ALA A 207 25.40 2.70 0.92
C ALA A 207 25.76 1.22 0.74
N ASN A 208 25.01 0.33 1.39
CA ASN A 208 25.23 -1.12 1.32
C ASN A 208 24.43 -1.77 0.20
N THR A 209 23.38 -1.09 -0.28
CA THR A 209 22.53 -1.55 -1.38
C THR A 209 22.26 -0.42 -2.38
N PRO A 210 21.96 -0.73 -3.66
CA PRO A 210 21.54 0.27 -4.64
C PRO A 210 20.32 1.07 -4.18
N LEU A 211 19.38 0.43 -3.48
CA LEU A 211 18.18 1.09 -2.93
C LEU A 211 18.54 2.12 -1.86
N GLU A 212 19.47 1.81 -0.96
CA GLU A 212 19.97 2.77 0.04
C GLU A 212 20.67 3.96 -0.61
N LEU A 213 21.40 3.74 -1.70
CA LEU A 213 22.03 4.82 -2.46
C LEU A 213 20.96 5.77 -3.04
N TRP A 214 19.95 5.21 -3.69
CA TRP A 214 18.80 5.97 -4.21
C TRP A 214 18.06 6.72 -3.10
N LYS A 215 17.83 6.08 -1.94
CA LYS A 215 17.21 6.70 -0.76
C LYS A 215 17.96 7.96 -0.33
N LYS A 216 19.28 7.85 -0.15
CA LYS A 216 20.11 8.97 0.32
C LYS A 216 20.16 10.13 -0.65
N VAL A 217 20.22 9.84 -1.95
CA VAL A 217 20.14 10.89 -2.98
C VAL A 217 18.76 11.54 -2.99
N PHE A 218 17.70 10.73 -2.89
CA PHE A 218 16.33 11.22 -2.84
C PHE A 218 16.09 12.13 -1.64
N GLU A 219 16.49 11.72 -0.44
CA GLU A 219 16.36 12.52 0.80
C GLU A 219 17.20 13.80 0.76
N LYS A 220 18.31 13.81 0.03
CA LYS A 220 19.11 15.02 -0.20
C LYS A 220 18.39 16.01 -1.13
N ALA A 221 17.71 15.51 -2.17
CA ALA A 221 16.95 16.33 -3.10
C ALA A 221 15.62 16.82 -2.51
N PHE A 222 14.94 15.95 -1.75
CA PHE A 222 13.66 16.17 -1.11
C PHE A 222 13.77 15.81 0.38
N PRO A 223 14.21 16.75 1.23
CA PRO A 223 14.34 16.51 2.67
C PRO A 223 13.01 16.05 3.27
N PRO A 224 13.00 14.96 4.07
CA PRO A 224 11.77 14.48 4.68
C PRO A 224 11.20 15.53 5.62
N LYS A 225 9.90 15.78 5.54
CA LYS A 225 9.22 16.62 6.54
C LYS A 225 9.23 15.88 7.87
N SER A 226 9.74 16.51 8.92
CA SER A 226 9.59 16.01 10.28
C SER A 226 8.10 15.90 10.62
N PHE A 227 7.70 14.75 11.18
CA PHE A 227 6.34 14.51 11.69
C PHE A 227 5.85 15.57 12.71
N CYS A 228 6.76 16.40 13.24
CA CYS A 228 6.46 17.43 14.22
C CYS A 228 5.52 18.55 13.71
N ASP A 229 5.53 18.89 12.41
CA ASP A 229 4.75 20.04 11.93
C ASP A 229 3.24 19.75 11.81
N LEU A 230 2.80 18.51 12.02
CA LEU A 230 1.38 18.11 12.03
C LEU A 230 0.78 18.00 13.44
N GLN A 231 1.60 18.06 14.49
CA GLN A 231 1.15 17.98 15.89
C GLN A 231 0.92 19.35 16.55
N ASP A 232 1.18 20.45 15.84
CA ASP A 232 0.93 21.81 16.35
C ASP A 232 -0.55 22.21 16.41
N SER A 233 -1.47 21.27 16.19
CA SER A 233 -2.83 21.42 16.69
C SER A 233 -2.83 21.11 18.18
N LYS A 234 -2.44 22.10 19.00
CA LYS A 234 -2.70 22.08 20.46
C LYS A 234 -4.11 21.57 20.69
N ASP A 235 -4.25 20.53 21.50
CA ASP A 235 -5.54 19.95 21.83
C ASP A 235 -6.44 21.05 22.41
N PRO A 236 -7.53 21.45 21.71
CA PRO A 236 -8.43 22.50 22.20
C PRO A 236 -9.04 22.14 23.57
N ALA A 237 -9.10 20.84 23.90
CA ALA A 237 -9.56 20.36 25.20
C ALA A 237 -8.65 20.74 26.38
N GLN A 238 -7.38 21.06 26.11
CA GLN A 238 -6.38 21.43 27.11
C GLN A 238 -6.19 22.96 27.22
N ASP A 239 -6.83 23.73 26.34
CA ASP A 239 -6.74 25.18 26.34
C ASP A 239 -7.83 25.78 27.23
N SER A 240 -7.40 26.46 28.30
CA SER A 240 -8.27 27.14 29.26
C SER A 240 -9.19 28.19 28.64
N GLN A 241 -8.87 28.70 27.44
CA GLN A 241 -9.70 29.65 26.72
C GLN A 241 -11.03 29.03 26.23
N TYR A 242 -11.09 27.70 26.08
CA TYR A 242 -12.25 26.96 25.60
C TYR A 242 -12.93 26.11 26.69
N ALA A 243 -12.62 26.37 27.98
CA ALA A 243 -13.23 25.65 29.09
C ALA A 243 -14.70 26.03 29.26
N GLU A 244 -15.59 25.05 29.11
CA GLU A 244 -17.04 25.20 29.24
C GLU A 244 -17.58 24.10 30.14
N TYR A 245 -18.13 24.48 31.30
CA TYR A 245 -18.54 23.53 32.35
C TYR A 245 -19.43 22.39 31.83
N GLU A 246 -20.45 22.70 31.00
CA GLU A 246 -21.36 21.69 30.48
C GLU A 246 -20.67 20.71 29.52
N VAL A 247 -19.76 21.21 28.68
CA VAL A 247 -18.97 20.41 27.75
C VAL A 247 -17.98 19.51 28.50
N ASP A 248 -17.34 20.05 29.54
CA ASP A 248 -16.37 19.32 30.36
C ASP A 248 -17.03 18.21 31.18
N VAL A 249 -18.22 18.45 31.73
CA VAL A 249 -19.03 17.42 32.40
C VAL A 249 -19.43 16.31 31.43
N MET A 250 -19.91 16.66 30.22
CA MET A 250 -20.27 15.66 29.21
C MET A 250 -19.06 14.85 28.73
N ARG A 251 -17.89 15.49 28.58
CA ARG A 251 -16.63 14.82 28.23
C ARG A 251 -16.23 13.83 29.33
N ALA A 252 -16.21 14.25 30.59
CA ALA A 252 -15.87 13.38 31.71
C ALA A 252 -16.80 12.16 31.80
N GLN A 253 -18.10 12.36 31.53
CA GLN A 253 -19.05 11.26 31.44
C GLN A 253 -18.71 10.29 30.29
N LYS A 254 -18.41 10.81 29.09
CA LYS A 254 -18.03 9.98 27.93
C LYS A 254 -16.73 9.23 28.13
N ASP A 255 -15.75 9.85 28.78
CA ASP A 255 -14.48 9.21 29.14
C ASP A 255 -14.70 8.06 30.13
N GLN A 256 -15.61 8.26 31.10
CA GLN A 256 -16.01 7.19 32.03
C GLN A 256 -16.72 6.03 31.31
N GLU A 257 -17.63 6.33 30.38
CA GLU A 257 -18.29 5.32 29.53
C GLU A 257 -17.26 4.54 28.70
N LEU A 258 -16.26 5.23 28.12
CA LEU A 258 -15.20 4.61 27.35
C LEU A 258 -14.33 3.69 28.20
N GLU A 259 -13.96 4.09 29.42
CA GLU A 259 -13.21 3.25 30.34
C GLU A 259 -14.01 2.01 30.78
N GLN A 260 -15.31 2.15 31.00
CA GLN A 260 -16.19 1.00 31.25
C GLN A 260 -16.23 0.06 30.04
N TYR A 261 -16.36 0.61 28.83
CA TYR A 261 -16.30 -0.18 27.60
C TYR A 261 -14.97 -0.92 27.46
N LYS A 262 -13.82 -0.26 27.65
CA LYS A 262 -12.49 -0.89 27.61
C LYS A 262 -12.37 -2.03 28.62
N ARG A 263 -12.88 -1.84 29.85
CA ARG A 263 -12.88 -2.90 30.90
C ARG A 263 -13.76 -4.08 30.49
N ASN A 264 -14.93 -3.83 29.93
CA ASN A 264 -15.88 -4.87 29.50
C ASN A 264 -15.34 -5.63 28.28
N ALA A 265 -14.80 -4.92 27.30
CA ALA A 265 -14.13 -5.51 26.15
C ALA A 265 -12.92 -6.35 26.60
N SER A 266 -12.03 -5.82 27.44
CA SER A 266 -10.87 -6.59 27.94
C SER A 266 -11.27 -7.89 28.65
N LYS A 267 -12.42 -7.91 29.34
CA LYS A 267 -12.98 -9.13 29.94
C LYS A 267 -13.57 -10.09 28.89
N SER A 268 -14.26 -9.55 27.89
CA SER A 268 -14.84 -10.33 26.77
C SER A 268 -13.77 -10.97 25.89
N TRP A 269 -12.70 -10.24 25.55
CA TRP A 269 -11.57 -10.76 24.77
C TRP A 269 -10.79 -11.84 25.53
N LYS A 270 -10.61 -11.68 26.86
CA LYS A 270 -10.03 -12.74 27.71
C LYS A 270 -10.91 -14.00 27.82
N ALA A 271 -12.21 -13.89 27.59
CA ALA A 271 -13.13 -15.03 27.57
C ALA A 271 -13.16 -15.76 26.22
N MET A 272 -12.65 -15.15 25.14
CA MET A 272 -12.50 -15.79 23.82
C MET A 272 -11.18 -16.57 23.67
N ASP A 273 -10.18 -16.29 24.49
CA ASP A 273 -8.89 -16.98 24.50
C ASP A 273 -8.88 -18.21 25.43
N PHE A 274 -9.94 -19.05 25.46
CA PHE A 274 -9.89 -20.41 26.02
C PHE A 274 -11.04 -21.26 25.46
N ASP A 275 -10.73 -22.09 24.47
CA ASP A 275 -10.97 -23.55 24.54
C ASP A 275 -10.18 -24.23 23.41
N PRO A 276 -9.04 -24.88 23.72
CA PRO A 276 -8.43 -25.84 22.82
C PRO A 276 -9.12 -27.20 23.04
N ASP A 277 -10.01 -27.57 22.11
CA ASP A 277 -10.36 -28.97 21.83
C ASP A 277 -9.83 -29.34 20.43
#